data_AF-A0A2E0KYA8-F1
#
_entry.id   AF-A0A2E0KYA8-F1
#
_cell.length_a   1.000
_cell.length_b   1.000
_cell.length_c   1.000
_cell.angle_alpha   90.00
_cell.angle_beta   90.00
_cell.angle_gamma   90.00
#
_symmetry.space_group_name_H-M   'P 1'
#
loop_
_entity.id
_entity.type
_entity.pdbx_description
1 polymer ?
#
loop_
_entity_poly.entity_id
_entity_poly.type
_entity_poly.pdbx_seq_one_letter_code
_entity_poly.pdbx_strand_id
1 'polypeptide(L)'
;MFIAVLWPAACTTSSPAQTVEAYLQAIVDDQPEKLADLTCEDWEANALTTASSFRGTGAQLEDMTCVATGADGDYQIVTCQGRIVVLYQGEERTFELGSYRLLQQDQQWRVCGEA
;
A
#
# COMPACT_ATOMS: atom_id res chain seq x y z
N MET A 1 -33.44 -26.81 -23.29
CA MET A 1 -32.82 -25.54 -23.72
C MET A 1 -32.02 -25.02 -22.53
N PHE A 2 -30.71 -25.29 -22.49
CA PHE A 2 -29.82 -24.85 -21.41
C PHE A 2 -29.40 -23.40 -21.68
N ILE A 3 -29.89 -22.46 -20.89
CA ILE A 3 -29.37 -21.09 -20.89
C ILE A 3 -28.26 -21.05 -19.84
N ALA A 4 -27.01 -21.16 -20.31
CA ALA A 4 -25.83 -20.84 -19.51
C ALA A 4 -25.71 -19.32 -19.42
N VAL A 5 -26.10 -18.75 -18.28
CA VAL A 5 -25.87 -17.33 -17.97
C VAL A 5 -24.39 -17.17 -17.66
N LEU A 6 -23.63 -16.64 -18.62
CA LEU A 6 -22.25 -16.17 -18.41
C LEU A 6 -22.31 -14.85 -17.64
N TRP A 7 -22.07 -14.92 -16.33
CA TRP A 7 -21.83 -13.75 -15.50
C TRP A 7 -20.44 -13.20 -15.84
N PRO A 8 -20.30 -11.94 -16.30
CA PRO A 8 -18.98 -11.36 -16.46
C PRO A 8 -18.36 -11.25 -15.07
N ALA A 9 -17.17 -11.84 -14.89
CA ALA A 9 -16.36 -11.60 -13.71
C ALA A 9 -16.06 -10.09 -13.66
N ALA A 10 -16.57 -9.40 -12.64
CA ALA A 10 -16.18 -8.03 -12.38
C ALA A 10 -14.68 -8.03 -12.07
N CYS A 11 -13.85 -7.62 -13.04
CA CYS A 11 -12.47 -7.22 -12.79
C CYS A 11 -12.52 -6.09 -11.76
N THR A 12 -12.31 -6.42 -10.50
CA THR A 12 -12.34 -5.45 -9.42
C THR A 12 -10.95 -4.84 -9.34
N THR A 13 -10.76 -3.70 -10.02
CA THR A 13 -9.59 -2.85 -9.77
C THR A 13 -9.58 -2.45 -8.30
N SER A 14 -8.42 -2.54 -7.64
CA SER A 14 -8.27 -2.10 -6.25
C SER A 14 -8.63 -0.62 -6.14
N SER A 15 -9.30 -0.23 -5.06
CA SER A 15 -9.48 1.19 -4.72
C SER A 15 -8.13 1.81 -4.30
N PRO A 16 -7.99 3.15 -4.33
CA PRO A 16 -6.79 3.82 -3.83
C PRO A 16 -6.40 3.40 -2.42
N ALA A 17 -7.39 3.31 -1.51
CA ALA A 17 -7.17 2.89 -0.13
C ALA A 17 -6.63 1.45 -0.05
N GLN A 18 -7.24 0.51 -0.77
CA GLN A 18 -6.78 -0.87 -0.82
C GLN A 18 -5.38 -1.02 -1.43
N THR A 19 -5.02 -0.16 -2.40
CA THR A 19 -3.65 -0.13 -2.93
C THR A 19 -2.64 0.30 -1.87
N VAL A 20 -2.96 1.32 -1.05
CA VAL A 20 -2.06 1.74 0.05
C VAL A 20 -1.96 0.67 1.14
N GLU A 21 -3.07 0.02 1.50
CA GLU A 21 -3.07 -1.09 2.45
C GLU A 21 -2.16 -2.23 1.97
N ALA A 22 -2.26 -2.60 0.69
CA ALA A 22 -1.40 -3.61 0.07
C ALA A 22 0.07 -3.17 0.03
N TYR A 23 0.33 -1.89 -0.24
CA TYR A 23 1.67 -1.30 -0.24
C TYR A 23 2.34 -1.37 1.14
N LEU A 24 1.62 -0.96 2.19
CA LEU A 24 2.11 -1.01 3.56
C LEU A 24 2.32 -2.45 4.04
N GLN A 25 1.41 -3.36 3.67
CA GLN A 25 1.58 -4.78 3.96
C GLN A 25 2.83 -5.34 3.27
N ALA A 26 3.06 -4.99 1.99
CA ALA A 26 4.24 -5.42 1.25
C ALA A 26 5.55 -4.88 1.84
N ILE A 27 5.54 -3.69 2.45
CA ILE A 27 6.67 -3.14 3.20
C ILE A 27 7.01 -4.02 4.40
N VAL A 28 6.04 -4.30 5.28
CA VAL A 28 6.31 -5.05 6.52
C VAL A 28 6.60 -6.53 6.26
N ASP A 29 6.05 -7.10 5.17
CA ASP A 29 6.30 -8.47 4.74
C ASP A 29 7.59 -8.64 3.91
N ASP A 30 8.33 -7.56 3.62
CA ASP A 30 9.53 -7.57 2.76
C ASP A 30 9.27 -8.21 1.38
N GLN A 31 8.25 -7.72 0.67
CA GLN A 31 7.80 -8.25 -0.64
C GLN A 31 8.18 -7.31 -1.81
N PRO A 32 9.47 -7.26 -2.22
CA PRO A 32 9.96 -6.30 -3.22
C PRO A 32 9.28 -6.42 -4.59
N GLU A 33 8.97 -7.64 -5.03
CA GLU A 33 8.26 -7.90 -6.29
C GLU A 33 6.87 -7.24 -6.29
N LYS A 34 6.15 -7.29 -5.16
CA LYS A 34 4.84 -6.63 -5.04
C LYS A 34 4.97 -5.12 -4.97
N LEU A 35 6.05 -4.61 -4.38
CA LEU A 35 6.28 -3.17 -4.31
C LEU A 35 6.43 -2.59 -5.72
N ALA A 36 7.17 -3.24 -6.62
CA ALA A 36 7.27 -2.81 -8.02
C ALA A 36 5.90 -2.72 -8.74
N ASP A 37 4.97 -3.63 -8.42
CA ASP A 37 3.61 -3.60 -8.98
C ASP A 37 2.72 -2.50 -8.35
N LEU A 38 2.98 -2.15 -7.08
CA LEU A 38 2.16 -1.23 -6.29
C LEU A 38 2.66 0.21 -6.32
N THR A 39 3.88 0.46 -6.79
CA THR A 39 4.49 1.78 -6.80
C THR A 39 4.65 2.36 -8.20
N CYS A 40 4.75 3.68 -8.25
CA CYS A 40 5.18 4.40 -9.44
C CYS A 40 6.69 4.22 -9.60
N GLU A 41 7.20 4.21 -10.84
CA GLU A 41 8.62 3.98 -11.16
C GLU A 41 9.55 4.88 -10.34
N ASP A 42 9.24 6.19 -10.27
CA ASP A 42 10.04 7.18 -9.54
C ASP A 42 10.05 6.98 -8.00
N TRP A 43 9.12 6.18 -7.45
CA TRP A 43 8.98 5.93 -6.02
C TRP A 43 9.44 4.53 -5.58
N GLU A 44 9.64 3.60 -6.51
CA GLU A 44 9.96 2.20 -6.21
C GLU A 44 11.22 2.07 -5.34
N ALA A 45 12.29 2.80 -5.67
CA ALA A 45 13.54 2.77 -4.90
C ALA A 45 13.35 3.22 -3.44
N ASN A 46 12.47 4.19 -3.20
CA ASN A 46 12.12 4.64 -1.86
C ASN A 46 11.35 3.55 -1.11
N ALA A 47 10.37 2.91 -1.76
CA ALA A 47 9.62 1.81 -1.18
C ALA A 47 10.52 0.62 -0.78
N LEU A 48 11.46 0.25 -1.65
CA LEU A 48 12.42 -0.82 -1.38
C LEU A 48 13.36 -0.47 -0.22
N THR A 49 13.82 0.79 -0.16
CA THR A 49 14.62 1.30 0.98
C THR A 49 13.83 1.19 2.28
N THR A 50 12.57 1.63 2.29
CA THR A 50 11.70 1.53 3.46
C THR A 50 11.49 0.08 3.88
N ALA A 51 11.14 -0.82 2.96
CA ALA A 51 10.99 -2.25 3.27
C ALA A 51 12.26 -2.87 3.86
N SER A 52 13.43 -2.53 3.32
CA SER A 52 14.72 -3.00 3.84
C SER A 52 14.99 -2.56 5.29
N SER A 53 14.43 -1.42 5.71
CA SER A 53 14.57 -0.92 7.09
C SER A 53 13.79 -1.75 8.10
N PHE A 54 12.76 -2.47 7.64
CA PHE A 54 11.94 -3.37 8.45
C PHE A 54 12.34 -4.84 8.31
N ARG A 55 13.18 -5.19 7.34
CA ARG A 55 13.63 -6.57 7.10
C ARG A 55 14.25 -7.20 8.35
N GLY A 56 13.73 -8.36 8.74
CA GLY A 56 14.22 -9.13 9.88
C GLY A 56 13.89 -8.52 11.25
N THR A 57 13.13 -7.43 11.31
CA THR A 57 12.69 -6.81 12.57
C THR A 57 11.42 -7.44 13.16
N GLY A 58 10.72 -8.27 12.38
CA GLY A 58 9.42 -8.81 12.76
C GLY A 58 8.31 -7.74 12.73
N ALA A 59 8.44 -6.74 11.87
CA ALA A 59 7.47 -5.67 11.70
C ALA A 59 6.05 -6.18 11.45
N GLN A 60 5.06 -5.55 12.10
CA GLN A 60 3.65 -5.84 11.90
C GLN A 60 2.85 -4.54 11.82
N LEU A 61 1.76 -4.58 11.04
CA LEU A 61 0.77 -3.51 11.01
C LEU A 61 -0.26 -3.74 12.12
N GLU A 62 -0.53 -2.70 12.90
CA GLU A 62 -1.59 -2.69 13.91
C GLU A 62 -2.58 -1.57 13.62
N ASP A 63 -3.86 -1.89 13.78
CA ASP A 63 -4.98 -0.95 13.67
C ASP A 63 -5.04 -0.17 12.34
N MET A 64 -4.51 -0.75 11.25
CA MET A 64 -4.46 -0.08 9.96
C MET A 64 -5.86 0.19 9.40
N THR A 65 -6.13 1.45 9.06
CA THR A 65 -7.34 1.87 8.34
C THR A 65 -6.97 2.98 7.36
N CYS A 66 -7.18 2.76 6.06
CA CYS A 66 -6.87 3.74 5.02
C CYS A 66 -8.12 4.32 4.38
N VAL A 67 -8.14 5.64 4.17
CA VAL A 67 -9.27 6.34 3.55
C VAL A 67 -8.76 7.33 2.51
N ALA A 68 -9.43 7.38 1.36
CA ALA A 68 -9.22 8.45 0.37
C ALA A 68 -9.71 9.78 0.95
N THR A 69 -8.79 10.72 1.20
CA THR A 69 -9.08 11.97 1.92
C THR A 69 -9.16 13.20 1.04
N GLY A 70 -8.68 13.12 -0.21
CA GLY A 70 -8.75 14.24 -1.15
C GLY A 70 -7.89 14.02 -2.39
N ALA A 71 -7.58 15.10 -3.10
CA ALA A 71 -6.68 15.08 -4.24
C ALA A 71 -5.76 16.31 -4.21
N ASP A 72 -4.55 16.16 -4.75
CA ASP A 72 -3.59 17.24 -4.96
C ASP A 72 -3.05 17.16 -6.40
N GLY A 73 -3.49 18.08 -7.26
CA GLY A 73 -3.25 17.99 -8.69
C GLY A 73 -3.83 16.71 -9.28
N ASP A 74 -2.99 15.92 -9.95
CA ASP A 74 -3.36 14.62 -10.53
C ASP A 74 -3.34 13.48 -9.49
N TYR A 75 -2.84 13.74 -8.28
CA TYR A 75 -2.71 12.73 -7.25
C TYR A 75 -3.99 12.56 -6.44
N GLN A 76 -4.37 11.31 -6.23
CA GLN A 76 -5.31 10.93 -5.17
C GLN A 76 -4.55 10.84 -3.84
N ILE A 77 -5.07 11.49 -2.80
CA ILE A 77 -4.51 11.39 -1.45
C ILE A 77 -5.28 10.34 -0.66
N VAL A 78 -4.53 9.45 -0.02
CA VAL A 78 -5.03 8.45 0.92
C VAL A 78 -4.29 8.64 2.24
N THR A 79 -5.04 8.75 3.34
CA THR A 79 -4.48 8.83 4.68
C THR A 79 -4.78 7.53 5.42
N CYS A 80 -3.74 6.94 6.01
CA CYS A 80 -3.86 5.74 6.82
C CYS A 80 -3.66 6.07 8.30
N GLN A 81 -4.52 5.53 9.15
CA GLN A 81 -4.33 5.47 10.60
C GLN A 81 -3.81 4.08 10.98
N GLY A 82 -3.22 3.97 12.16
CA GLY A 82 -2.57 2.75 12.65
C GLY A 82 -1.06 2.94 12.73
N ARG A 83 -0.34 1.85 12.99
CA ARG A 83 1.12 1.88 13.20
C ARG A 83 1.81 0.63 12.70
N ILE A 84 3.08 0.76 12.35
CA ILE A 84 4.01 -0.35 12.24
C ILE A 84 4.67 -0.55 13.61
N VAL A 85 4.61 -1.77 14.13
CA VAL A 85 5.22 -2.17 15.39
C VAL A 85 6.39 -3.11 15.13
N VAL A 86 7.55 -2.83 15.72
CA VAL A 86 8.73 -3.70 15.69
C VAL A 86 9.23 -3.96 17.11
N LEU A 87 9.78 -5.15 17.34
CA LEU A 87 10.46 -5.49 18.58
C LEU A 87 11.97 -5.47 18.36
N TYR A 88 12.65 -4.49 18.97
CA TYR A 88 14.10 -4.35 18.89
C TYR A 88 14.71 -4.50 20.28
N GLN A 89 15.50 -5.56 20.51
CA GLN A 89 16.16 -5.81 21.81
C GLN A 89 15.19 -5.88 23.02
N GLY A 90 13.95 -6.30 22.79
CA GLY A 90 12.91 -6.36 23.82
C GLY A 90 12.19 -5.03 24.07
N GLU A 91 12.53 -3.98 23.34
CA GLU A 91 11.80 -2.72 23.32
C GLU A 91 10.89 -2.66 22.09
N GLU A 92 9.63 -2.32 22.32
CA GLU A 92 8.68 -2.03 21.26
C GLU A 92 9.00 -0.65 20.67
N ARG A 93 9.04 -0.57 19.34
CA ARG A 93 9.08 0.70 18.61
C ARG A 93 7.91 0.76 17.66
N THR A 94 7.27 1.92 17.65
CA THR A 94 6.06 2.18 16.87
C THR A 94 6.32 3.30 15.87
N PHE A 95 5.81 3.13 14.66
CA PHE A 95 5.86 4.12 13.59
C PHE A 95 4.43 4.37 13.10
N GLU A 96 3.91 5.57 13.32
CA GLU A 96 2.55 5.91 12.86
C GLU A 96 2.47 5.91 11.33
N LEU A 97 1.33 5.46 10.80
CA LEU A 97 1.06 5.49 9.36
C LEU A 97 0.77 6.92 8.88
N GLY A 98 1.07 7.17 7.61
CA GLY A 98 1.03 8.51 7.02
C GLY A 98 -0.04 8.72 5.96
N SER A 99 0.14 9.79 5.20
CA SER A 99 -0.60 10.04 3.96
C SER A 99 0.25 9.72 2.75
N TYR A 100 -0.40 9.22 1.71
CA TYR A 100 0.24 8.76 0.49
C TYR A 100 -0.46 9.37 -0.71
N ARG A 101 0.33 9.71 -1.72
CA ARG A 101 -0.15 10.18 -3.02
C ARG A 101 -0.15 9.04 -4.02
N LEU A 102 -1.21 8.92 -4.80
CA LEU A 102 -1.40 7.86 -5.78
C LEU A 102 -1.72 8.43 -7.15
N LEU A 103 -1.21 7.79 -8.19
CA LEU A 103 -1.65 8.02 -9.58
C LEU A 103 -2.32 6.77 -10.11
N GLN A 104 -3.29 6.97 -11.01
CA GLN A 104 -3.85 5.89 -11.78
C GLN A 104 -3.08 5.75 -13.10
N GLN A 105 -2.34 4.66 -13.26
CA GLN A 105 -1.56 4.32 -14.45
C GLN A 105 -2.08 3.00 -15.01
N ASP A 106 -2.39 2.95 -16.30
CA ASP A 106 -2.94 1.74 -16.96
C ASP A 106 -4.16 1.16 -16.22
N GLN A 107 -5.05 2.05 -15.77
CA GLN A 107 -6.25 1.72 -14.99
C GLN A 107 -5.97 1.08 -13.62
N GLN A 108 -4.73 1.09 -13.14
CA GLN A 108 -4.29 0.60 -11.84
C GLN A 108 -3.79 1.74 -10.98
N TRP A 109 -4.12 1.72 -9.69
CA TRP A 109 -3.59 2.69 -8.74
C TRP A 109 -2.19 2.29 -8.31
N ARG A 110 -1.28 3.26 -8.25
CA ARG A 110 0.10 3.10 -7.79
C ARG A 110 0.47 4.18 -6.80
N VAL A 111 1.22 3.82 -5.76
CA VAL A 111 1.75 4.74 -4.75
C VAL A 111 2.97 5.46 -5.33
N CYS A 112 2.92 6.79 -5.39
CA CYS A 112 3.97 7.64 -5.97
C CYS A 112 4.72 8.49 -4.93
N GLY A 113 4.42 8.32 -3.65
CA GLY A 113 5.05 9.10 -2.59
C GLY A 113 4.23 9.20 -1.32
N GLU A 114 4.86 9.80 -0.33
CA GLU A 114 4.19 10.35 0.84
C GLU A 114 3.58 11.73 0.50
N ALA A 115 2.58 12.14 1.28
CA ALA A 115 1.84 13.39 1.10
C ALA A 115 1.89 14.28 2.35
#